data_AF-A0A8K0C983-F1
#
_entry.id   AF-A0A8K0C983-F1
#
_cell.length_a   1.000
_cell.length_b   1.000
_cell.length_c   1.000
_cell.angle_alpha   90.00
_cell.angle_beta   90.00
_cell.angle_gamma   90.00
#
_symmetry.space_group_name_H-M   'P 1'
#
loop_
_entity.id
_entity.type
_entity.pdbx_description
1 polymer ?
#
loop_
_entity_poly.entity_id
_entity_poly.type
_entity_poly.pdbx_seq_one_letter_code
_entity_poly.pdbx_strand_id
1 'polypeptide(L)'
;MEEILTEIGADKFQAIVTDNAAAMVKARNILHEKYENISVYGCVAHTLNLLIGNISKMKTMSSIEGDAKAIVKEINKSHILSATFKKIQVKKNETKISISLKLPVKTRWGSIIHGLKSLLDTKYALKALAVCESVEDILSKSISKLILDEEVFWVTVSKLYYLVNPTVEYITKLESDKPVLSQVPQCFYSLQNHFESAMLTNPFSKQEESELKEFFVKTKQMTIHPIHLAANILDPRFNGTHLTREEQIQGTEFIDAQVVSKYHDDSPDVLAELAQ
;
A
#
# COMPACT_ATOMS: atom_id res chain seq x y z
N MET A 1 -17.04 -14.28 -17.82
CA MET A 1 -17.03 -12.81 -18.04
C MET A 1 -17.78 -12.47 -19.32
N GLU A 2 -17.40 -13.03 -20.48
CA GLU A 2 -18.14 -12.78 -21.73
C GLU A 2 -19.60 -13.25 -21.71
N GLU A 3 -19.88 -14.42 -21.12
CA GLU A 3 -21.27 -14.91 -20.97
C GLU A 3 -22.14 -13.88 -20.24
N ILE A 4 -21.65 -13.33 -19.13
CA ILE A 4 -22.34 -12.30 -18.34
C ILE A 4 -22.50 -11.00 -19.15
N LEU A 5 -21.46 -10.55 -19.86
CA LEU A 5 -21.54 -9.35 -20.72
C LEU A 5 -22.59 -9.53 -21.82
N THR A 6 -22.74 -10.75 -22.35
CA THR A 6 -23.71 -11.07 -23.40
C THR A 6 -25.12 -11.17 -22.83
N GLU A 7 -25.28 -11.83 -21.69
CA GLU A 7 -26.56 -12.02 -21.00
C GLU A 7 -27.17 -10.69 -20.54
N ILE A 8 -26.35 -9.81 -19.95
CA ILE A 8 -26.82 -8.54 -19.38
C ILE A 8 -26.87 -7.43 -20.45
N GLY A 9 -25.97 -7.48 -21.43
CA GLY A 9 -25.73 -6.43 -22.42
C GLY A 9 -24.47 -5.63 -22.07
N ALA A 10 -23.46 -5.67 -22.93
CA ALA A 10 -22.16 -5.04 -22.70
C ALA A 10 -22.25 -3.51 -22.56
N ASP A 11 -23.23 -2.89 -23.21
CA ASP A 11 -23.58 -1.48 -23.14
C ASP A 11 -23.97 -1.00 -21.73
N LYS A 12 -24.40 -1.92 -20.86
CA LYS A 12 -24.77 -1.61 -19.47
C LYS A 12 -23.57 -1.56 -18.52
N PHE A 13 -22.37 -1.89 -18.99
CA PHE A 13 -21.16 -1.90 -18.18
C PHE A 13 -20.29 -0.68 -18.50
N GLN A 14 -19.92 0.08 -17.48
CA GLN A 14 -18.99 1.21 -17.66
C GLN A 14 -17.53 0.78 -17.44
N ALA A 15 -17.31 -0.21 -16.57
CA ALA A 15 -15.98 -0.66 -16.22
C ALA A 15 -15.96 -2.13 -15.78
N ILE A 16 -14.82 -2.78 -16.03
CA ILE A 16 -14.48 -4.11 -15.51
C ILE A 16 -13.15 -3.99 -14.77
N VAL A 17 -13.16 -4.36 -13.49
CA VAL A 17 -12.00 -4.32 -12.62
C VAL A 17 -11.66 -5.72 -12.16
N THR A 18 -10.42 -6.16 -12.40
CA THR A 18 -9.95 -7.50 -12.01
C THR A 18 -8.62 -7.44 -11.26
N ASP A 19 -8.24 -8.50 -10.54
CA ASP A 19 -6.93 -8.58 -9.91
C ASP A 19 -5.79 -8.59 -10.95
N ASN A 20 -4.53 -8.50 -10.52
CA ASN A 20 -3.39 -8.48 -11.46
C ASN A 20 -2.76 -9.86 -11.70
N ALA A 21 -3.47 -10.96 -11.45
CA ALA A 21 -2.98 -12.28 -11.82
C ALA A 21 -2.79 -12.37 -13.35
N ALA A 22 -1.80 -13.15 -13.79
CA ALA A 22 -1.47 -13.25 -15.22
C ALA A 22 -2.65 -13.67 -16.10
N ALA A 23 -3.54 -14.53 -15.59
CA ALA A 23 -4.77 -14.91 -16.28
C ALA A 23 -5.76 -13.74 -16.40
N MET A 24 -5.88 -12.90 -15.38
CA MET A 24 -6.75 -11.72 -15.40
C MET A 24 -6.19 -10.63 -16.30
N VAL A 25 -4.88 -10.42 -16.33
CA VAL A 25 -4.23 -9.51 -17.29
C VAL A 25 -4.56 -9.92 -18.73
N LYS A 26 -4.44 -11.21 -19.06
CA LYS A 26 -4.81 -11.73 -20.38
C LYS A 26 -6.29 -11.51 -20.69
N ALA A 27 -7.17 -11.79 -19.73
CA ALA A 27 -8.60 -11.57 -19.89
C ALA A 27 -8.91 -10.08 -20.13
N ARG A 28 -8.23 -9.16 -19.43
CA ARG A 28 -8.40 -7.71 -19.65
C ARG A 28 -7.99 -7.29 -21.05
N ASN A 29 -6.88 -7.79 -21.58
CA ASN A 29 -6.46 -7.46 -22.93
C ASN A 29 -7.49 -7.89 -23.97
N ILE A 30 -8.02 -9.11 -23.85
CA ILE A 30 -9.08 -9.62 -24.75
C ILE A 30 -10.33 -8.75 -24.66
N LEU A 31 -10.75 -8.38 -23.44
CA LEU A 31 -11.94 -7.54 -23.24
C LEU A 31 -11.74 -6.11 -23.77
N HIS A 32 -10.54 -5.56 -23.60
CA HIS A 32 -10.19 -4.23 -24.09
C HIS A 32 -10.23 -4.15 -25.62
N GLU A 33 -9.76 -5.19 -26.30
CA GLU A 33 -9.84 -5.30 -27.77
C GLU A 33 -11.29 -5.49 -28.28
N LYS A 34 -12.15 -6.13 -27.49
CA LYS A 34 -13.52 -6.47 -27.90
C LYS A 34 -14.56 -5.40 -27.58
N TYR A 35 -14.34 -4.61 -26.53
CA TYR A 35 -15.32 -3.67 -26.00
C TYR A 35 -14.69 -2.28 -25.77
N GLU A 36 -14.68 -1.46 -26.81
CA GLU A 36 -14.11 -0.10 -26.76
C GLU A 36 -14.79 0.81 -25.74
N ASN A 37 -16.08 0.60 -25.50
CA ASN A 37 -16.93 1.39 -24.60
C ASN A 37 -16.79 1.00 -23.11
N ILE A 38 -16.11 -0.11 -22.79
CA ILE A 38 -15.93 -0.58 -21.41
C ILE A 38 -14.51 -0.26 -20.94
N SER A 39 -14.38 0.45 -19.81
CA SER A 39 -13.08 0.66 -19.18
C SER A 39 -12.60 -0.60 -18.46
N VAL A 40 -11.57 -1.27 -18.99
CA VAL A 40 -11.05 -2.50 -18.41
C VAL A 40 -9.69 -2.25 -17.77
N TYR A 41 -9.57 -2.43 -16.45
CA TYR A 41 -8.34 -2.13 -15.72
C TYR A 41 -8.10 -3.01 -14.48
N GLY A 42 -6.88 -2.94 -13.95
CA GLY A 42 -6.45 -3.71 -12.78
C GLY A 42 -6.88 -3.07 -11.46
N CYS A 43 -7.10 -3.90 -10.44
CA CYS A 43 -7.44 -3.44 -9.09
C CYS A 43 -6.32 -2.58 -8.47
N VAL A 44 -6.66 -1.35 -8.11
CA VAL A 44 -5.75 -0.35 -7.49
C VAL A 44 -5.11 -0.89 -6.20
N ALA A 45 -5.92 -1.45 -5.31
CA ALA A 45 -5.43 -2.03 -4.05
C ALA A 45 -4.42 -3.16 -4.29
N HIS A 46 -4.67 -3.99 -5.30
CA HIS A 46 -3.74 -5.05 -5.67
C HIS A 46 -2.44 -4.48 -6.25
N THR A 47 -2.49 -3.42 -7.06
CA THR A 47 -1.28 -2.78 -7.59
C THR A 47 -0.45 -2.10 -6.48
N LEU A 48 -1.08 -1.45 -5.50
CA LEU A 48 -0.39 -0.91 -4.32
C LEU A 48 0.21 -2.03 -3.44
N ASN A 49 -0.46 -3.19 -3.33
CA ASN A 49 0.13 -4.36 -2.68
C ASN A 49 1.38 -4.87 -3.42
N LEU A 50 1.40 -4.85 -4.75
CA LEU A 50 2.60 -5.19 -5.52
C LEU A 50 3.75 -4.22 -5.24
N LEU A 51 3.48 -2.92 -5.08
CA LEU A 51 4.48 -1.94 -4.67
C LEU A 51 5.10 -2.31 -3.32
N ILE A 52 4.27 -2.63 -2.31
CA ILE A 52 4.77 -3.09 -0.99
C ILE A 52 5.57 -4.38 -1.12
N GLY A 53 5.13 -5.31 -1.96
CA GLY A 53 5.85 -6.56 -2.23
C GLY A 53 7.20 -6.37 -2.95
N ASN A 54 7.37 -5.28 -3.69
CA ASN A 54 8.68 -4.91 -4.25
C ASN A 54 9.55 -4.27 -3.17
N ILE A 55 9.00 -3.38 -2.35
CA ILE A 55 9.70 -2.78 -1.20
C ILE A 55 10.18 -3.87 -0.22
N SER A 56 9.38 -4.90 0.03
CA SER A 56 9.74 -6.01 0.92
C SER A 56 10.97 -6.81 0.45
N LYS A 57 11.26 -6.78 -0.85
CA LYS A 57 12.40 -7.49 -1.45
C LYS A 57 13.68 -6.66 -1.42
N MET A 58 13.58 -5.34 -1.18
CA MET A 58 14.75 -4.47 -1.04
C MET A 58 15.60 -4.95 0.13
N LYS A 59 16.93 -4.85 -0.01
CA LYS A 59 17.89 -5.45 0.90
C LYS A 59 17.69 -4.99 2.35
N THR A 60 17.50 -3.69 2.54
CA THR A 60 17.31 -3.07 3.85
C THR A 60 16.03 -3.55 4.52
N MET A 61 14.91 -3.59 3.79
CA MET A 61 13.63 -4.09 4.32
C MET A 61 13.71 -5.59 4.63
N SER A 62 14.27 -6.39 3.72
CA SER A 62 14.45 -7.84 3.90
C SER A 62 15.35 -8.16 5.10
N SER A 63 16.39 -7.36 5.36
CA SER A 63 17.24 -7.48 6.55
C SER A 63 16.43 -7.26 7.84
N ILE A 64 15.71 -6.14 7.92
CA ILE A 64 14.88 -5.82 9.09
C ILE A 64 13.77 -6.85 9.30
N GLU A 65 13.18 -7.36 8.23
CA GLU A 65 12.24 -8.48 8.33
C GLU A 65 12.88 -9.75 8.90
N GLY A 66 14.13 -10.04 8.53
CA GLY A 66 14.89 -11.17 9.06
C GLY A 66 15.16 -11.02 10.56
N ASP A 67 15.62 -9.84 10.95
CA ASP A 67 15.89 -9.45 12.34
C ASP A 67 14.60 -9.51 13.19
N ALA A 68 13.51 -8.95 12.68
CA ALA A 68 12.19 -9.04 13.29
C ALA A 68 11.77 -10.51 13.50
N LYS A 69 11.89 -11.35 12.47
CA LYS A 69 11.55 -12.79 12.56
C LYS A 69 12.43 -13.50 13.59
N ALA A 70 13.71 -13.17 13.70
CA ALA A 70 14.62 -13.76 14.67
C ALA A 70 14.20 -13.44 16.11
N ILE A 71 13.92 -12.15 16.40
CA ILE A 71 13.43 -11.70 17.70
C ILE A 71 12.15 -12.46 18.10
N VAL A 72 11.16 -12.47 17.20
CA VAL A 72 9.86 -13.09 17.50
C VAL A 72 9.98 -14.60 17.70
N LYS A 73 10.78 -15.28 16.87
CA LYS A 73 11.01 -16.73 17.00
C LYS A 73 11.69 -17.08 18.31
N GLU A 74 12.71 -16.32 18.73
CA GLU A 74 13.42 -16.62 19.96
C GLU A 74 12.52 -16.47 21.19
N ILE A 75 11.75 -15.38 21.26
CA ILE A 75 10.82 -15.14 22.36
C ILE A 75 9.73 -16.22 22.40
N ASN A 76 9.16 -16.58 21.25
CA ASN A 76 8.08 -17.57 21.18
C ASN A 76 8.57 -19.01 21.43
N LYS A 77 9.85 -19.30 21.18
CA LYS A 77 10.44 -20.64 21.43
C LYS A 77 10.56 -20.94 22.93
N SER A 78 10.72 -19.93 23.79
CA SER A 78 10.87 -20.11 25.23
C SER A 78 9.62 -19.65 25.98
N HIS A 79 8.98 -20.59 26.69
CA HIS A 79 7.86 -20.27 27.58
C HIS A 79 8.25 -19.24 28.64
N ILE A 80 9.49 -19.27 29.12
CA ILE A 80 10.01 -18.33 30.11
C ILE A 80 10.13 -16.93 29.47
N LEU A 81 10.76 -16.81 28.29
CA LEU A 81 10.86 -15.51 27.59
C LEU A 81 9.48 -14.93 27.29
N SER A 82 8.58 -15.74 26.75
CA SER A 82 7.20 -15.34 26.44
C SER A 82 6.44 -14.88 27.69
N ALA A 83 6.56 -15.60 28.81
CA ALA A 83 5.89 -15.24 30.07
C ALA A 83 6.49 -13.96 30.68
N THR A 84 7.82 -13.83 30.71
CA THR A 84 8.52 -12.65 31.22
C THR A 84 8.20 -11.42 30.38
N PHE A 85 8.21 -11.55 29.04
CA PHE A 85 7.83 -10.49 28.12
C PHE A 85 6.39 -10.00 28.37
N LYS A 86 5.43 -10.93 28.54
CA LYS A 86 4.03 -10.57 28.90
C LYS A 86 3.95 -9.87 30.25
N LYS A 87 4.66 -10.36 31.27
CA LYS A 87 4.71 -9.74 32.61
C LYS A 87 5.23 -8.30 32.54
N ILE A 88 6.29 -8.06 31.76
CA ILE A 88 6.85 -6.72 31.55
C ILE A 88 5.81 -5.80 30.89
N GLN A 89 5.10 -6.27 29.85
CA GLN A 89 4.08 -5.47 29.17
C GLN A 89 2.93 -5.07 30.12
N VAL A 90 2.39 -6.02 30.89
CA VAL A 90 1.27 -5.78 31.81
C VAL A 90 1.65 -4.81 32.93
N LYS A 91 2.86 -4.93 33.48
CA LYS A 91 3.36 -4.01 34.53
C LYS A 91 3.42 -2.56 34.06
N LYS A 92 3.72 -2.32 32.78
CA LYS A 92 3.86 -0.97 32.23
C LYS A 92 2.56 -0.37 31.73
N ASN A 93 1.76 -1.15 31.00
CA ASN A 93 0.60 -0.59 30.31
C ASN A 93 -0.60 -0.36 31.23
N GLU A 94 -0.50 -0.68 32.54
CA GLU A 94 -1.59 -0.67 33.53
C GLU A 94 -2.89 -1.34 33.03
N THR A 95 -2.77 -2.18 32.01
CA THR A 95 -3.86 -2.81 31.28
C THR A 95 -3.54 -4.29 31.15
N LYS A 96 -4.59 -5.12 31.16
CA LYS A 96 -4.47 -6.58 30.95
C LYS A 96 -4.12 -6.94 29.50
N ILE A 97 -3.87 -5.97 28.63
CA ILE A 97 -3.69 -6.18 27.19
C ILE A 97 -2.19 -6.21 26.88
N SER A 98 -1.69 -7.42 26.60
CA SER A 98 -0.37 -7.61 25.99
C SER A 98 -0.50 -7.51 24.48
N ILE A 99 0.39 -6.74 23.84
CA ILE A 99 0.51 -6.72 22.40
C ILE A 99 1.34 -7.93 21.99
N SER A 100 0.75 -8.80 21.19
CA SER A 100 1.48 -9.92 20.59
C SER A 100 2.40 -9.42 19.50
N LEU A 101 3.65 -9.87 19.54
CA LEU A 101 4.58 -9.73 18.43
C LEU A 101 4.03 -10.48 17.21
N LYS A 102 3.96 -9.79 16.08
CA LYS A 102 3.44 -10.36 14.84
C LYS A 102 4.60 -10.74 13.94
N LEU A 103 4.64 -12.01 13.52
CA LEU A 103 5.61 -12.47 12.55
C LEU A 103 5.32 -11.82 11.19
N PRO A 104 6.29 -11.13 10.57
CA PRO A 104 6.16 -10.75 9.17
C PRO A 104 6.10 -12.02 8.31
N VAL A 105 5.02 -12.21 7.56
CA VAL A 105 4.86 -13.29 6.59
C VAL A 105 4.94 -12.68 5.18
N LYS A 106 5.57 -13.38 4.23
CA LYS A 106 5.85 -12.84 2.88
C LYS A 106 4.60 -12.60 2.02
N THR A 107 3.43 -13.09 2.41
CA THR A 107 2.28 -13.27 1.50
C THR A 107 1.20 -12.18 1.58
N ARG A 108 1.29 -11.21 2.50
CA ARG A 108 0.31 -10.11 2.60
C ARG A 108 0.97 -8.81 3.05
N TRP A 109 0.67 -7.69 2.41
CA TRP A 109 1.11 -6.34 2.81
C TRP A 109 0.90 -6.09 4.32
N GLY A 110 -0.24 -6.54 4.84
CA GLY A 110 -0.62 -6.36 6.24
C GLY A 110 0.36 -6.99 7.22
N SER A 111 1.01 -8.11 6.89
CA SER A 111 1.91 -8.77 7.85
C SER A 111 3.25 -8.04 8.03
N ILE A 112 3.76 -7.34 7.02
CA ILE A 112 5.00 -6.57 7.15
C ILE A 112 4.76 -5.37 8.06
N ILE A 113 3.75 -4.55 7.74
CA ILE A 113 3.39 -3.37 8.54
C ILE A 113 2.98 -3.77 9.96
N HIS A 114 2.14 -4.80 10.11
CA HIS A 114 1.78 -5.29 11.44
C HIS A 114 2.97 -5.80 12.24
N GLY A 115 3.97 -6.41 11.58
CA GLY A 115 5.21 -6.84 12.20
C GLY A 115 6.03 -5.64 12.71
N LEU A 116 6.33 -4.68 11.83
CA LEU A 116 7.06 -3.45 12.19
C LEU A 116 6.33 -2.68 13.29
N LYS A 117 5.02 -2.50 13.18
CA LYS A 117 4.19 -1.84 14.20
C LYS A 117 4.25 -2.56 15.53
N SER A 118 4.13 -3.90 15.53
CA SER A 118 4.20 -4.68 16.77
C SER A 118 5.57 -4.57 17.45
N LEU A 119 6.66 -4.48 16.69
CA LEU A 119 7.99 -4.22 17.25
C LEU A 119 8.06 -2.84 17.89
N LEU A 120 7.59 -1.79 17.19
CA LEU A 120 7.60 -0.42 17.71
C LEU A 120 6.75 -0.30 18.98
N ASP A 121 5.54 -0.88 18.98
CA ASP A 121 4.63 -0.85 20.13
C ASP A 121 5.18 -1.60 21.35
N THR A 122 6.00 -2.62 21.10
CA THR A 122 6.61 -3.43 22.16
C THR A 122 8.08 -3.09 22.41
N LYS A 123 8.63 -2.04 21.77
CA LYS A 123 10.05 -1.65 21.85
C LYS A 123 10.57 -1.60 23.28
N TYR A 124 9.85 -0.91 24.16
CA TYR A 124 10.23 -0.82 25.57
C TYR A 124 10.26 -2.19 26.24
N ALA A 125 9.23 -3.02 26.03
CA ALA A 125 9.13 -4.32 26.68
C ALA A 125 10.23 -5.27 26.18
N LEU A 126 10.59 -5.18 24.90
CA LEU A 126 11.72 -5.90 24.33
C LEU A 126 13.03 -5.48 24.97
N LYS A 127 13.28 -4.17 25.11
CA LYS A 127 14.49 -3.66 25.78
C LYS A 127 14.58 -4.07 27.24
N ALA A 128 13.46 -3.97 27.96
CA ALA A 128 13.38 -4.40 29.35
C ALA A 128 13.62 -5.92 29.48
N LEU A 129 13.13 -6.72 28.53
CA LEU A 129 13.43 -8.15 28.47
C LEU A 129 14.92 -8.41 28.22
N ALA A 130 15.54 -7.63 27.35
CA ALA A 130 16.95 -7.79 26.96
C ALA A 130 17.95 -7.51 28.10
N VAL A 131 17.55 -6.75 29.12
CA VAL A 131 18.35 -6.46 30.32
C VAL A 131 17.84 -7.17 31.57
N CYS A 132 16.90 -8.10 31.43
CA CYS A 132 16.31 -8.78 32.57
C CYS A 132 17.16 -9.97 33.00
N GLU A 133 17.73 -9.89 34.21
CA GLU A 133 18.59 -10.94 34.81
C GLU A 133 17.94 -12.34 34.76
N SER A 134 16.62 -12.44 34.99
CA SER A 134 15.90 -13.72 35.01
C SER A 134 15.88 -14.49 33.68
N VAL A 135 16.28 -13.84 32.57
CA VAL A 135 16.31 -14.45 31.23
C VAL A 135 17.64 -14.24 30.52
N GLU A 136 18.68 -13.74 31.22
CA GLU A 136 19.98 -13.41 30.64
C GLU A 136 20.64 -14.64 29.96
N ASP A 137 20.55 -15.81 30.59
CA ASP A 137 21.10 -17.07 30.06
C ASP A 137 20.20 -17.72 28.99
N ILE A 138 18.99 -17.19 28.77
CA ILE A 138 17.98 -17.76 27.87
C ILE A 138 17.91 -16.96 26.56
N LEU A 139 18.00 -15.63 26.64
CA LEU A 139 17.99 -14.75 25.49
C LEU A 139 19.38 -14.66 24.88
N SER A 140 19.53 -15.00 23.59
CA SER A 140 20.81 -14.94 22.92
C SER A 140 21.44 -13.55 22.98
N LYS A 141 22.75 -13.49 23.22
CA LYS A 141 23.51 -12.22 23.24
C LYS A 141 23.38 -11.45 21.92
N SER A 142 23.27 -12.16 20.80
CA SER A 142 23.01 -11.55 19.48
C SER A 142 21.69 -10.81 19.42
N ILE A 143 20.60 -11.41 19.92
CA ILE A 143 19.28 -10.79 19.89
C ILE A 143 19.13 -9.72 20.97
N SER A 144 19.75 -9.91 22.14
CA SER A 144 19.85 -8.84 23.14
C SER A 144 20.56 -7.61 22.57
N LYS A 145 21.72 -7.78 21.91
CA LYS A 145 22.44 -6.66 21.27
C LYS A 145 21.61 -5.97 20.19
N LEU A 146 20.92 -6.73 19.34
CA LEU A 146 20.03 -6.20 18.31
C LEU A 146 18.86 -5.38 18.91
N ILE A 147 18.22 -5.91 19.95
CA ILE A 147 17.11 -5.22 20.65
C ILE A 147 17.59 -3.94 21.35
N LEU A 148 18.85 -3.91 21.81
CA LEU A 148 19.43 -2.75 22.50
C LEU A 148 20.01 -1.70 21.55
N ASP A 149 20.10 -1.99 20.25
CA ASP A 149 20.60 -1.06 19.23
C ASP A 149 19.57 0.04 18.90
N GLU A 150 19.72 1.17 19.59
CA GLU A 150 18.88 2.36 19.41
C GLU A 150 19.19 3.15 18.13
N GLU A 151 20.44 3.17 17.71
CA GLU A 151 20.92 4.09 16.69
C GLU A 151 20.66 3.56 15.27
N VAL A 152 20.76 2.24 15.07
CA VAL A 152 20.63 1.63 13.75
C VAL A 152 19.34 0.83 13.66
N PHE A 153 19.16 -0.23 14.46
CA PHE A 153 18.00 -1.11 14.35
C PHE A 153 16.67 -0.37 14.53
N TRP A 154 16.46 0.28 15.68
CA TRP A 154 15.16 0.92 15.96
C TRP A 154 14.86 2.13 15.07
N VAL A 155 15.87 2.93 14.74
CA VAL A 155 15.73 4.04 13.79
C VAL A 155 15.33 3.51 12.41
N THR A 156 15.94 2.43 11.95
CA THR A 156 15.60 1.79 10.67
C THR A 156 14.18 1.24 10.67
N VAL A 157 13.78 0.49 11.71
CA VAL A 157 12.40 -0.03 11.87
C VAL A 157 11.38 1.12 11.82
N SER A 158 11.63 2.21 12.53
CA SER A 158 10.74 3.37 12.57
C SER A 158 10.62 4.05 11.22
N LYS A 159 11.74 4.25 10.51
CA LYS A 159 11.75 4.89 9.19
C LYS A 159 11.07 4.03 8.13
N LEU A 160 11.28 2.71 8.16
CA LEU A 160 10.61 1.78 7.25
C LEU A 160 9.09 1.71 7.51
N TYR A 161 8.68 1.71 8.77
CA TYR A 161 7.27 1.80 9.13
C TYR A 161 6.65 3.11 8.61
N TYR A 162 7.29 4.25 8.89
CA TYR A 162 6.83 5.56 8.40
C TYR A 162 6.72 5.60 6.88
N LEU A 163 7.71 5.05 6.16
CA LEU A 163 7.71 4.99 4.71
C LEU A 163 6.49 4.21 4.17
N VAL A 164 6.24 3.00 4.67
CA VAL A 164 5.29 2.06 4.04
C VAL A 164 3.86 2.20 4.58
N ASN A 165 3.68 2.73 5.79
CA ASN A 165 2.37 2.77 6.46
C ASN A 165 1.28 3.49 5.65
N PRO A 166 1.52 4.67 5.04
CA PRO A 166 0.48 5.35 4.25
C PRO A 166 -0.02 4.52 3.07
N THR A 167 0.85 3.77 2.39
CA THR A 167 0.45 2.86 1.30
C THR A 167 -0.56 1.82 1.79
N VAL A 168 -0.37 1.29 2.99
CA VAL A 168 -1.29 0.34 3.61
C VAL A 168 -2.61 0.97 4.01
N GLU A 169 -2.59 2.20 4.53
CA GLU A 169 -3.81 2.96 4.85
C GLU A 169 -4.65 3.20 3.59
N TYR A 170 -4.01 3.56 2.48
CA TYR A 170 -4.69 3.71 1.20
C TYR A 170 -5.24 2.40 0.64
N ILE A 171 -4.51 1.29 0.73
CA ILE A 171 -5.04 -0.04 0.36
C ILE A 171 -6.32 -0.32 1.16
N THR A 172 -6.26 -0.16 2.49
CA THR A 172 -7.41 -0.40 3.38
C THR A 172 -8.60 0.49 3.02
N LYS A 173 -8.35 1.76 2.67
CA LYS A 173 -9.38 2.70 2.24
C LYS A 173 -10.01 2.31 0.91
N LEU A 174 -9.20 1.86 -0.05
CA LEU A 174 -9.64 1.48 -1.40
C LEU A 174 -10.30 0.09 -1.44
N GLU A 175 -10.03 -0.77 -0.45
CA GLU A 175 -10.70 -2.06 -0.26
C GLU A 175 -12.00 -1.94 0.56
N SER A 176 -12.31 -0.76 1.11
CA SER A 176 -13.54 -0.55 1.88
C SER A 176 -14.80 -0.65 1.01
N ASP A 177 -15.97 -0.80 1.62
CA ASP A 177 -17.27 -0.88 0.92
C ASP A 177 -17.71 0.43 0.24
N LYS A 178 -16.94 1.52 0.41
CA LYS A 178 -17.24 2.84 -0.16
C LYS A 178 -16.04 3.43 -0.91
N PRO A 179 -15.38 2.68 -1.81
CA PRO A 179 -14.24 3.21 -2.52
C PRO A 179 -14.74 4.18 -3.59
N VAL A 180 -14.05 5.30 -3.75
CA VAL A 180 -14.42 6.30 -4.77
C VAL A 180 -13.32 6.37 -5.82
N LEU A 181 -13.68 6.15 -7.07
CA LEU A 181 -12.75 6.12 -8.20
C LEU A 181 -11.95 7.42 -8.34
N SER A 182 -12.60 8.55 -8.09
CA SER A 182 -12.01 9.89 -8.10
C SER A 182 -10.90 10.11 -7.08
N GLN A 183 -10.81 9.27 -6.03
CA GLN A 183 -9.75 9.36 -5.03
C GLN A 183 -8.44 8.74 -5.49
N VAL A 184 -8.45 7.92 -6.55
CA VAL A 184 -7.26 7.18 -6.99
C VAL A 184 -6.12 8.12 -7.39
N PRO A 185 -6.32 9.17 -8.23
CA PRO A 185 -5.24 10.10 -8.54
C PRO A 185 -4.73 10.85 -7.30
N GLN A 186 -5.64 11.28 -6.42
CA GLN A 186 -5.28 11.94 -5.17
C GLN A 186 -4.45 11.04 -4.23
N CYS A 187 -4.77 9.75 -4.17
CA CYS A 187 -3.98 8.75 -3.45
C CYS A 187 -2.54 8.70 -3.95
N PHE A 188 -2.34 8.62 -5.27
CA PHE A 188 -0.99 8.60 -5.84
C PHE A 188 -0.25 9.92 -5.62
N TYR A 189 -0.92 11.07 -5.74
CA TYR A 189 -0.30 12.36 -5.40
C TYR A 189 0.16 12.41 -3.94
N SER A 190 -0.71 12.03 -3.00
CA SER A 190 -0.37 12.01 -1.58
C SER A 190 0.76 11.03 -1.25
N LEU A 191 0.76 9.84 -1.87
CA LEU A 191 1.84 8.87 -1.71
C LEU A 191 3.17 9.36 -2.29
N GLN A 192 3.13 10.06 -3.42
CA GLN A 192 4.33 10.64 -4.03
C GLN A 192 4.99 11.65 -3.08
N ASN A 193 4.21 12.62 -2.59
CA ASN A 193 4.70 13.62 -1.64
C ASN A 193 5.23 12.98 -0.35
N HIS A 194 4.53 11.95 0.16
CA HIS A 194 4.98 11.20 1.32
C HIS A 194 6.32 10.51 1.07
N PHE A 195 6.49 9.84 -0.06
CA PHE A 195 7.75 9.19 -0.40
C PHE A 195 8.88 10.20 -0.57
N GLU A 196 8.64 11.32 -1.24
CA GLU A 196 9.62 12.40 -1.39
C GLU A 196 10.07 12.95 -0.03
N SER A 197 9.13 13.17 0.90
CA SER A 197 9.43 13.56 2.28
C SER A 197 10.20 12.48 3.03
N ALA A 198 9.76 11.22 2.95
CA ALA A 198 10.41 10.09 3.60
C ALA A 198 11.83 9.85 3.05
N MET A 199 12.09 10.13 1.77
CA MET A 199 13.41 10.00 1.15
C MET A 199 14.46 10.89 1.81
N LEU A 200 14.09 12.01 2.44
CA LEU A 200 15.06 12.89 3.11
C LEU A 200 15.75 12.22 4.31
N THR A 201 15.10 11.22 4.91
CA THR A 201 15.60 10.57 6.13
C THR A 201 15.58 9.05 6.04
N ASN A 202 15.36 8.49 4.86
CA ASN A 202 15.19 7.05 4.66
C ASN A 202 16.47 6.24 4.99
N PRO A 203 16.36 4.94 5.32
CA PRO A 203 17.51 4.10 5.64
C PRO A 203 18.10 3.36 4.42
N PHE A 204 17.62 3.61 3.21
CA PHE A 204 18.03 2.90 2.01
C PHE A 204 19.34 3.42 1.43
N SER A 205 20.00 2.54 0.68
CA SER A 205 21.09 2.92 -0.21
C SER A 205 20.59 3.77 -1.39
N LYS A 206 21.49 4.49 -2.07
CA LYS A 206 21.14 5.26 -3.29
C LYS A 206 20.55 4.40 -4.41
N GLN A 207 20.99 3.16 -4.51
CA GLN A 207 20.42 2.20 -5.45
C GLN A 207 18.97 1.88 -5.09
N GLU A 208 18.71 1.50 -3.84
CA GLU A 208 17.37 1.21 -3.34
C GLU A 208 16.42 2.43 -3.42
N GLU A 209 16.92 3.66 -3.20
CA GLU A 209 16.16 4.90 -3.45
C GLU A 209 15.72 5.02 -4.92
N SER A 210 16.61 4.69 -5.86
CA SER A 210 16.29 4.69 -7.29
C SER A 210 15.27 3.61 -7.64
N GLU A 211 15.46 2.40 -7.11
CA GLU A 211 14.53 1.27 -7.30
C GLU A 211 13.12 1.61 -6.79
N LEU A 212 13.01 2.24 -5.61
CA LEU A 212 11.73 2.66 -5.07
C LEU A 212 11.02 3.68 -5.97
N LYS A 213 11.75 4.68 -6.50
CA LYS A 213 11.19 5.65 -7.44
C LYS A 213 10.67 4.96 -8.71
N GLU A 214 11.45 4.04 -9.27
CA GLU A 214 11.04 3.27 -10.44
C GLU A 214 9.80 2.40 -10.16
N PHE A 215 9.78 1.69 -9.02
CA PHE A 215 8.63 0.89 -8.61
C PHE A 215 7.38 1.76 -8.45
N PHE A 216 7.50 2.95 -7.87
CA PHE A 216 6.37 3.86 -7.70
C PHE A 216 5.85 4.38 -9.03
N VAL A 217 6.73 4.85 -9.93
CA VAL A 217 6.35 5.33 -11.27
C VAL A 217 5.64 4.24 -12.05
N LYS A 218 6.21 3.03 -12.09
CA LYS A 218 5.60 1.88 -12.75
C LYS A 218 4.24 1.51 -12.15
N THR A 219 4.13 1.56 -10.82
CA THR A 219 2.86 1.32 -10.10
C THR A 219 1.81 2.35 -10.50
N LYS A 220 2.17 3.65 -10.55
CA LYS A 220 1.27 4.73 -10.98
C LYS A 220 0.78 4.50 -12.41
N GLN A 221 1.70 4.23 -13.34
CA GLN A 221 1.39 3.97 -14.76
C GLN A 221 0.50 2.74 -14.97
N MET A 222 0.69 1.69 -14.19
CA MET A 222 -0.14 0.48 -14.26
C MET A 222 -1.55 0.64 -13.66
N THR A 223 -1.78 1.71 -12.90
CA THR A 223 -2.98 1.86 -12.07
C THR A 223 -3.89 2.99 -12.54
N ILE A 224 -3.32 4.14 -12.87
CA ILE A 224 -4.09 5.29 -13.29
C ILE A 224 -4.47 5.10 -14.76
N HIS A 225 -5.77 5.20 -15.02
CA HIS A 225 -6.37 5.10 -16.34
C HIS A 225 -7.26 6.32 -16.56
N PRO A 226 -7.61 6.67 -17.80
CA PRO A 226 -8.41 7.86 -18.10
C PRO A 226 -9.72 7.95 -17.32
N ILE A 227 -10.40 6.82 -17.04
CA ILE A 227 -11.60 6.80 -16.19
C ILE A 227 -11.35 7.30 -14.76
N HIS A 228 -10.17 7.05 -14.18
CA HIS A 228 -9.79 7.57 -12.86
C HIS A 228 -9.59 9.08 -12.88
N LEU A 229 -8.99 9.58 -13.98
CA LEU A 229 -8.72 11.00 -14.20
C LEU A 229 -10.02 11.75 -14.43
N ALA A 230 -10.88 11.24 -15.31
CA ALA A 230 -12.22 11.75 -15.56
C ALA A 230 -13.06 11.80 -14.28
N ALA A 231 -13.06 10.71 -13.50
CA ALA A 231 -13.76 10.69 -12.22
C ALA A 231 -13.23 11.74 -11.23
N ASN A 232 -11.92 12.01 -11.23
CA ASN A 232 -11.30 13.04 -10.38
C ASN A 232 -11.64 14.47 -10.84
N ILE A 233 -11.69 14.71 -12.16
CA ILE A 233 -12.10 15.99 -12.74
C ILE A 233 -13.56 16.29 -12.41
N LEU A 234 -14.45 15.30 -12.58
CA LEU A 234 -15.89 15.45 -12.37
C LEU A 234 -16.32 15.45 -10.90
N ASP A 235 -15.42 15.19 -9.96
CA ASP A 235 -15.73 15.17 -8.54
C ASP A 235 -15.47 16.56 -7.92
N PRO A 236 -16.52 17.26 -7.40
CA PRO A 236 -16.39 18.60 -6.82
C PRO A 236 -15.36 18.72 -5.69
N ARG A 237 -15.00 17.61 -5.04
CA ARG A 237 -13.99 17.59 -3.98
C ARG A 237 -12.57 17.70 -4.50
N PHE A 238 -12.34 17.32 -5.76
CA PHE A 238 -11.02 17.27 -6.38
C PHE A 238 -10.91 18.23 -7.56
N ASN A 239 -11.91 18.34 -8.44
CA ASN A 239 -11.90 19.23 -9.61
C ASN A 239 -10.58 19.18 -10.40
N GLY A 240 -10.02 17.97 -10.59
CA GLY A 240 -8.75 17.79 -11.29
C GLY A 240 -7.52 18.38 -10.59
N THR A 241 -7.65 18.76 -9.31
CA THR A 241 -6.53 19.28 -8.50
C THR A 241 -5.44 18.22 -8.39
N HIS A 242 -4.18 18.66 -8.49
CA HIS A 242 -2.98 17.82 -8.47
C HIS A 242 -2.76 16.88 -9.66
N LEU A 243 -3.66 16.88 -10.67
CA LEU A 243 -3.38 16.24 -11.94
C LEU A 243 -2.35 17.05 -12.73
N THR A 244 -1.45 16.36 -13.45
CA THR A 244 -0.60 17.04 -14.44
C THR A 244 -1.43 17.53 -15.62
N ARG A 245 -0.84 18.39 -16.45
CA ARG A 245 -1.49 18.83 -17.68
C ARG A 245 -1.82 17.65 -18.61
N GLU A 246 -0.92 16.67 -18.74
CA GLU A 246 -1.22 15.48 -19.54
C GLU A 246 -2.36 14.66 -18.93
N GLU A 247 -2.37 14.49 -17.60
CA GLU A 247 -3.43 13.75 -16.90
C GLU A 247 -4.81 14.45 -17.04
N GLN A 248 -4.84 15.79 -17.00
CA GLN A 248 -6.06 16.55 -17.26
C GLN A 248 -6.56 16.34 -18.69
N ILE A 249 -5.68 16.43 -19.69
CA ILE A 249 -6.04 16.19 -21.09
C ILE A 249 -6.62 14.79 -21.26
N GLN A 250 -5.93 13.75 -20.76
CA GLN A 250 -6.41 12.37 -20.84
C GLN A 250 -7.77 12.17 -20.16
N GLY A 251 -8.01 12.82 -19.03
CA GLY A 251 -9.29 12.78 -18.33
C GLY A 251 -10.40 13.44 -19.14
N THR A 252 -10.17 14.65 -19.68
CA THR A 252 -11.15 15.38 -20.48
C THR A 252 -11.47 14.66 -21.79
N GLU A 253 -10.46 14.18 -22.53
CA GLU A 253 -10.66 13.40 -23.75
C GLU A 253 -11.51 12.15 -23.51
N PHE A 254 -11.33 11.51 -22.34
CA PHE A 254 -12.16 10.38 -21.95
C PHE A 254 -13.61 10.81 -21.65
N ILE A 255 -13.83 11.95 -20.97
CA ILE A 255 -15.17 12.50 -20.73
C ILE A 255 -15.87 12.74 -22.07
N ASP A 256 -15.19 13.40 -23.01
CA ASP A 256 -15.74 13.74 -24.33
C ASP A 256 -16.12 12.49 -25.11
N ALA A 257 -15.24 11.48 -25.14
CA ALA A 257 -15.54 10.21 -25.78
C ALA A 257 -16.77 9.51 -25.18
N GLN A 258 -16.97 9.60 -23.87
CA GLN A 258 -18.15 9.03 -23.19
C GLN A 258 -19.43 9.84 -23.46
N VAL A 259 -19.34 11.17 -23.60
CA VAL A 259 -20.49 12.01 -23.95
C VAL A 259 -20.91 11.77 -25.40
N VAL A 260 -19.96 11.79 -26.34
CA VAL A 260 -20.22 11.55 -27.77
C VAL A 260 -20.85 10.18 -28.01
N SER A 261 -20.34 9.14 -27.34
CA SER A 261 -20.88 7.77 -27.48
C SER A 261 -22.27 7.56 -26.89
N LYS A 262 -22.68 8.38 -25.90
CA LYS A 262 -23.99 8.25 -25.25
C LYS A 262 -25.06 9.21 -25.79
N TYR A 263 -24.67 10.38 -26.28
CA TYR A 263 -25.61 11.46 -26.59
C TYR A 263 -25.67 11.86 -28.08
N HIS A 264 -24.87 11.26 -28.96
CA HIS A 264 -25.04 11.28 -30.43
C HIS A 264 -25.39 12.63 -31.13
N ASP A 265 -25.15 13.82 -30.54
CA ASP A 265 -24.98 15.11 -31.25
C ASP A 265 -24.70 16.35 -30.34
N ASP A 266 -24.89 16.28 -29.02
CA ASP A 266 -24.82 17.48 -28.13
C ASP A 266 -23.42 17.81 -27.55
N SER A 267 -22.32 17.37 -28.18
CA SER A 267 -20.98 17.44 -27.57
C SER A 267 -20.43 18.85 -27.25
N PRO A 268 -20.79 19.96 -27.94
CA PRO A 268 -20.21 21.27 -27.62
C PRO A 268 -20.75 21.91 -26.33
N ASP A 269 -22.00 21.65 -25.96
CA ASP A 269 -22.68 22.41 -24.90
C ASP A 269 -22.36 21.88 -23.48
N VAL A 270 -22.11 20.58 -23.33
CA VAL A 270 -21.87 19.97 -22.00
C VAL A 270 -20.56 20.45 -21.36
N LEU A 271 -19.51 20.72 -22.14
CA LEU A 271 -18.24 21.23 -21.63
C LEU A 271 -18.30 22.73 -21.28
N ALA A 272 -19.11 23.51 -21.99
CA ALA A 272 -19.28 24.93 -21.72
C ALA A 272 -19.94 25.19 -20.35
N GLU A 273 -20.75 24.25 -19.86
CA GLU A 273 -21.35 24.28 -18.53
C GLU A 273 -20.40 23.79 -17.42
N LEU A 274 -19.47 22.88 -17.73
CA LEU A 274 -18.47 22.40 -16.76
C LEU A 274 -17.29 23.37 -16.54
N ALA A 275 -17.13 24.37 -17.42
CA ALA A 275 -16.08 25.39 -17.34
C ALA A 275 -16.51 26.68 -16.61
N GLN A 276 -17.74 26.75 -16.08
CA GLN A 276 -18.27 27.85 -15.25
C GLN A 276 -18.16 27.54 -13.76
#